data_AF-A0A1Y4VD80-F1
#
_entry.id   AF-A0A1Y4VD80-F1
#
_cell.length_a   1.000
_cell.length_b   1.000
_cell.length_c   1.000
_cell.angle_alpha   90.00
_cell.angle_beta   90.00
_cell.angle_gamma   90.00
#
_symmetry.space_group_name_H-M   'P 1'
#
loop_
_entity.id
_entity.type
_entity.pdbx_description
1 polymer ?
#
loop_
_entity_poly.entity_id
_entity_poly.type
_entity_poly.pdbx_seq_one_letter_code
_entity_poly.pdbx_strand_id
1 'polypeptide(L)' 'MRKNLGANPFVYPQPVLIVASYGENDIPDAMNVAYGGIVNSNRIQINIGVRHKTSDNIKERKAFTVGIADGNQLK' A
#
# COMPACT_ATOMS: atom_id res chain seq x y z
N MET A 1 4.28 -33.48 6.04
CA MET A 1 4.20 -32.96 7.43
C MET A 1 4.20 -31.43 7.36
N ARG A 2 3.37 -30.74 8.15
CA ARG A 2 3.36 -29.26 8.16
C ARG A 2 4.56 -28.73 8.95
N LYS A 3 5.11 -27.58 8.54
CA LYS A 3 6.22 -26.89 9.22
C LYS A 3 5.70 -25.67 9.97
N ASN A 4 6.14 -25.49 11.21
CA ASN A 4 5.86 -24.26 11.96
C ASN A 4 6.80 -23.14 11.47
N LEU A 5 6.22 -22.01 11.07
CA LEU A 5 6.95 -20.84 10.56
C LEU A 5 6.94 -19.65 11.55
N GLY A 6 6.40 -19.84 12.77
CA GLY A 6 6.25 -18.77 13.75
C GLY A 6 5.13 -17.77 13.41
N ALA A 7 5.00 -16.72 14.22
CA ALA A 7 4.03 -15.65 14.03
C ALA A 7 4.57 -14.60 13.04
N ASN A 8 4.44 -14.89 11.75
CA ASN A 8 4.84 -14.00 10.66
C ASN A 8 3.64 -13.67 9.76
N PRO A 9 3.54 -12.44 9.21
CA PRO A 9 2.46 -12.03 8.31
C PRO A 9 2.66 -12.56 6.88
N PHE A 10 2.93 -13.86 6.75
CA PHE A 10 3.17 -14.52 5.47
C PHE A 10 1.83 -14.96 4.86
N VAL A 11 1.38 -14.17 3.90
CA VAL A 11 0.19 -14.46 3.09
C VAL A 11 0.60 -14.30 1.63
N TYR A 12 0.15 -15.22 0.77
CA TYR A 12 0.49 -15.22 -0.65
C TYR A 12 -0.77 -15.51 -1.49
N PRO A 13 -0.87 -14.91 -2.71
CA PRO A 13 0.00 -13.86 -3.23
C PRO A 13 -0.21 -12.52 -2.50
N GLN A 14 0.85 -11.72 -2.37
CA GLN A 14 0.73 -10.33 -1.92
C GLN A 14 0.52 -9.43 -3.15
N PRO A 15 -0.41 -8.47 -3.09
CA PRO A 15 -0.53 -7.49 -4.16
C PRO A 15 0.67 -6.54 -4.16
N VAL A 16 0.94 -5.93 -5.30
CA VAL A 16 1.88 -4.82 -5.43
C VAL A 16 1.06 -3.57 -5.73
N LEU A 17 0.60 -2.91 -4.66
CA LEU A 17 -0.21 -1.69 -4.76
C LEU A 17 0.72 -0.47 -4.70
N ILE A 18 0.58 0.45 -5.65
CA ILE A 18 1.30 1.72 -5.62
C ILE A 18 0.36 2.79 -5.08
N VAL A 19 0.58 3.20 -3.85
CA VAL A 19 -0.19 4.29 -3.23
C VAL A 19 0.53 5.59 -3.51
N ALA A 20 -0.12 6.49 -4.24
CA ALA A 20 0.41 7.80 -4.56
C ALA A 20 -0.38 8.92 -3.87
N SER A 21 0.32 9.96 -3.46
CA SER A 21 -0.19 11.14 -2.77
C SER A 21 0.59 12.38 -3.20
N TYR A 22 0.13 13.55 -2.76
CA TYR A 22 0.86 14.80 -2.91
C TYR A 22 1.21 15.37 -1.54
N GLY A 23 2.48 15.73 -1.36
CA GLY A 23 2.98 16.43 -0.18
C GLY A 23 2.77 17.94 -0.27
N GLU A 24 3.53 18.69 0.53
CA GLU A 24 3.57 20.15 0.44
C GLU A 24 4.02 20.62 -0.95
N ASN A 25 3.52 21.78 -1.40
CA ASN A 25 3.83 22.36 -2.71
C ASN A 25 3.56 21.42 -3.90
N ASP A 26 2.57 20.54 -3.75
CA ASP A 26 2.16 19.54 -4.75
C ASP A 26 3.29 18.62 -5.22
N ILE A 27 4.26 18.36 -4.34
CA ILE A 27 5.35 17.40 -4.61
C ILE A 27 4.76 15.98 -4.62
N PRO A 28 4.91 15.20 -5.71
CA PRO A 28 4.40 13.84 -5.78
C PRO A 28 5.18 12.91 -4.85
N ASP A 29 4.47 11.98 -4.21
CA ASP A 29 5.02 10.92 -3.36
C ASP A 29 4.30 9.60 -3.65
N ALA A 30 5.05 8.51 -3.71
CA ALA A 30 4.48 7.19 -3.99
C ALA A 30 5.25 6.09 -3.27
N MET A 31 4.52 5.07 -2.81
CA MET A 31 5.10 3.91 -2.15
C MET A 31 4.44 2.60 -2.58
N ASN A 32 5.21 1.51 -2.52
CA ASN A 32 4.70 0.16 -2.66
C ASN A 32 4.05 -0.31 -1.34
N VAL A 33 2.86 -0.89 -1.42
CA VAL A 33 2.08 -1.40 -0.28
C VAL A 33 1.58 -2.82 -0.57
N ALA A 34 2.06 -3.78 0.22
CA ALA A 34 1.57 -5.16 0.20
C ALA A 34 0.38 -5.41 1.16
N TYR A 35 0.19 -4.53 2.14
CA TYR A 35 -0.79 -4.71 3.22
C TYR A 35 -2.09 -3.98 2.85
N GLY A 36 -2.75 -4.45 1.80
CA GLY A 36 -4.01 -3.90 1.34
C GLY A 36 -4.83 -4.92 0.55
N GLY A 37 -6.09 -4.61 0.34
CA GLY A 37 -6.99 -5.50 -0.39
C GLY A 37 -8.42 -5.01 -0.43
N ILE A 38 -9.25 -5.79 -1.12
CA ILE A 38 -10.69 -5.59 -1.22
C ILE A 38 -11.32 -5.90 0.15
N VAL A 39 -12.15 -4.99 0.65
CA VAL A 39 -12.96 -5.20 1.86
C VAL A 39 -14.34 -5.70 1.47
N ASN A 40 -14.94 -5.10 0.44
CA ASN A 40 -16.24 -5.48 -0.11
C ASN A 40 -16.39 -4.94 -1.55
N SER A 41 -17.58 -5.03 -2.13
CA SER A 41 -17.85 -4.68 -3.52
C SER A 41 -17.55 -3.23 -3.92
N ASN A 42 -17.39 -2.30 -2.96
CA ASN A 42 -17.14 -0.89 -3.24
C ASN A 42 -16.03 -0.25 -2.39
N ARG A 43 -15.24 -1.05 -1.66
CA ARG A 43 -14.16 -0.54 -0.80
C ARG A 43 -12.93 -1.41 -0.87
N ILE A 44 -11.79 -0.72 -0.86
CA ILE A 44 -10.49 -1.30 -0.55
C ILE A 44 -9.98 -0.72 0.77
N GLN A 45 -9.11 -1.47 1.45
CA GLN A 45 -8.37 -1.02 2.61
C GLN A 45 -6.89 -1.07 2.30
N ILE A 46 -6.18 -0.03 2.73
CA ILE A 46 -4.74 0.10 2.61
C ILE A 46 -4.22 0.36 4.02
N ASN A 47 -3.28 -0.46 4.48
CA ASN A 47 -2.67 -0.32 5.80
C ASN A 47 -1.26 0.25 5.62
N ILE A 48 -1.08 1.50 6.04
CA ILE A 48 0.21 2.20 5.96
C ILE A 48 0.62 2.60 7.39
N GLY A 49 1.89 2.35 7.73
CA GLY A 49 2.43 2.74 9.02
C GLY A 49 2.46 4.25 9.23
N VAL A 50 2.37 4.72 10.47
CA VAL A 50 2.30 6.16 10.79
C VAL A 50 3.58 6.95 10.51
N ARG A 51 4.69 6.27 10.18
CA ARG A 51 6.02 6.89 9.99
C ARG A 51 6.37 7.19 8.53
N HIS A 52 5.46 6.92 7.59
CA HIS A 52 5.68 7.18 6.17
C HIS A 52 5.24 8.60 5.81
N LYS A 53 6.03 9.30 4.97
CA LYS A 53 5.64 10.61 4.41
C LYS A 53 4.29 10.54 3.70
N THR A 54 4.01 9.44 3.00
CA THR A 54 2.72 9.15 2.37
C THR A 54 1.56 9.17 3.38
N SER A 55 1.76 8.65 4.59
CA SER A 55 0.75 8.68 5.65
C SER A 55 0.44 10.11 6.09
N ASP A 56 1.45 10.96 6.21
CA ASP A 56 1.25 12.37 6.57
C ASP A 56 0.61 13.16 5.44
N ASN A 57 1.03 12.92 4.19
CA ASN A 57 0.40 13.50 3.01
C ASN A 57 -1.09 13.14 2.92
N ILE A 58 -1.46 11.87 3.15
CA ILE A 58 -2.86 11.42 3.14
C ILE A 58 -3.66 12.06 4.28
N LYS A 59 -3.08 12.21 5.48
CA LYS A 59 -3.76 12.88 6.60
C LYS A 59 -4.05 14.34 6.29
N GLU A 60 -3.12 15.03 5.63
CA GLU A 60 -3.27 16.46 5.28
C GLU A 60 -4.23 16.64 4.11
N ARG A 61 -4.02 15.92 3.00
CA ARG A 61 -4.77 16.10 1.74
C ARG A 61 -6.11 15.38 1.70
N LYS A 62 -6.33 14.38 2.56
CA LYS A 62 -7.51 13.48 2.56
C LYS A 62 -7.77 12.78 1.21
N ALA A 63 -6.73 12.62 0.39
CA ALA A 63 -6.82 12.04 -0.93
C ALA A 63 -5.55 11.26 -1.27
N PHE A 64 -5.72 10.20 -2.07
CA PHE A 64 -4.66 9.38 -2.65
C PHE A 64 -5.21 8.59 -3.84
N THR A 65 -4.31 7.98 -4.60
CA THR A 65 -4.66 7.00 -5.64
C THR A 65 -4.00 5.66 -5.33
N VAL A 66 -4.53 4.59 -5.93
CA VAL A 66 -3.96 3.24 -5.84
C VAL A 66 -3.78 2.71 -7.26
N GLY A 67 -2.53 2.53 -7.67
CA GLY A 67 -2.15 1.83 -8.89
C GLY A 67 -1.91 0.34 -8.62
N ILE A 68 -2.15 -0.50 -9.62
CA ILE A 68 -1.82 -1.93 -9.60
C ILE A 68 -0.56 -2.10 -10.43
N ALA A 69 0.52 -2.58 -9.82
CA ALA A 69 1.76 -2.78 -10.55
C ALA A 69 1.77 -4.09 -11.34
N ASP A 70 2.49 -4.10 -12.46
CA ASP A 70 2.71 -5.28 -13.29
C ASP A 70 4.20 -5.66 -13.38
N GLY A 71 4.48 -6.75 -14.10
CA GLY A 71 5.85 -7.27 -14.25
C GLY A 71 6.81 -6.30 -14.96
N ASN A 72 6.32 -5.37 -15.78
CA ASN A 72 7.17 -4.41 -16.49
C ASN A 72 7.73 -3.32 -15.58
N GLN A 73 7.19 -3.19 -14.35
CA GLN A 73 7.59 -2.20 -13.37
C GLN A 73 8.54 -2.78 -12.30
N LEU A 74 8.88 -4.06 -12.41
CA LEU A 74 9.89 -4.70 -11.58
C LEU A 74 11.29 -4.29 -12.05
N LYS A 75 12.20 -4.03 -11.10
CA LYS A 75 13.62 -3.78 -11.37
C LYS A 75 14.41 -5.07 -11.41
#